data_AF-A0AAP0CYW8-F1
#
_entry.id   AF-A0AAP0CYW8-F1
#
_cell.length_a   1.000
_cell.length_b   1.000
_cell.length_c   1.000
_cell.angle_alpha   90.00
_cell.angle_beta   90.00
_cell.angle_gamma   90.00
#
_symmetry.space_group_name_H-M   'P 1'
#
loop_
_entity.id
_entity.type
_entity.pdbx_description
1 polymer ?
#
loop_
_entity_poly.entity_id
_entity_poly.type
_entity_poly.pdbx_seq_one_letter_code
_entity_poly.pdbx_strand_id
1 'polypeptide(L)'
;MDLLKSPSLIFTSNPNNLSLIRSTRYVLRTRVSIKPPPPEFNFKTEILSGSRAIIAEKHPELLDLADEGSLIVIGKSQFGPVPAWRTEFVEPELIWLLGTNHVSEKSAVDVERVVQAVKPDNVVVELCRSRAGIMYTSADTETGPSLKSNPFSLSGSGFFGAVGRSINLGGQTALALRLLLATFSSKISSNINRPFGDEFRAARKASEEISAQVVLGDRPIEITLERAWNSLKWSEKLSLVTSVLRGITSADQSKMSFKESTTDDSDFQLYEQLSFSYPSLLQPLIHERDTYIAWSLKRSKAVRNSKRVVGVIGRGHLNGVIYALISDLGDLRFRDLVGDRPSTGGSWVDTIVKNLVRDTIIGVVIWALYEKLMN
;
A
#
# COMPACT_ATOMS: atom_id res chain seq x y z
N MET A 1 -58.42 -48.05 -15.36
CA MET A 1 -59.20 -46.94 -14.77
C MET A 1 -58.47 -46.45 -13.55
N ASP A 2 -57.66 -45.41 -13.75
CA ASP A 2 -57.57 -44.20 -12.93
C ASP A 2 -57.86 -44.22 -11.41
N LEU A 3 -56.85 -43.69 -10.69
CA LEU A 3 -56.92 -42.54 -9.76
C LEU A 3 -57.34 -42.77 -8.28
N LEU A 4 -56.35 -42.79 -7.35
CA LEU A 4 -55.88 -41.65 -6.49
C LEU A 4 -55.40 -42.00 -5.05
N LYS A 5 -54.16 -41.56 -4.76
CA LYS A 5 -53.60 -40.90 -3.54
C LYS A 5 -53.54 -41.59 -2.14
N SER A 6 -52.33 -42.08 -1.80
CA SER A 6 -51.38 -41.74 -0.68
C SER A 6 -51.83 -41.03 0.63
N PRO A 7 -51.04 -41.03 1.73
CA PRO A 7 -50.04 -41.99 2.24
C PRO A 7 -50.03 -42.24 3.79
N SER A 8 -49.14 -43.15 4.18
CA SER A 8 -48.74 -43.72 5.48
C SER A 8 -48.17 -42.79 6.57
N LEU A 9 -48.38 -43.17 7.84
CA LEU A 9 -47.61 -42.74 9.02
C LEU A 9 -47.33 -43.96 9.92
N ILE A 10 -46.08 -44.44 9.98
CA ILE A 10 -45.60 -45.26 11.12
C ILE A 10 -44.16 -44.86 11.45
N PHE A 11 -43.99 -44.57 12.74
CA PHE A 11 -42.76 -44.27 13.48
C PHE A 11 -41.77 -45.43 13.48
N THR A 12 -40.48 -45.15 13.30
CA THR A 12 -39.39 -45.94 13.92
C THR A 12 -38.28 -45.03 14.42
N SER A 13 -37.89 -45.28 15.66
CA SER A 13 -36.89 -44.63 16.52
C SER A 13 -35.46 -44.63 15.97
N ASN A 14 -34.73 -43.54 16.19
CA ASN A 14 -33.26 -43.55 16.16
C ASN A 14 -32.70 -42.89 17.45
N PRO A 15 -32.01 -43.64 18.33
CA PRO A 15 -31.33 -43.11 19.50
C PRO A 15 -29.90 -42.76 19.11
N ASN A 16 -29.52 -41.48 19.15
CA ASN A 16 -28.14 -40.99 19.34
C ASN A 16 -28.13 -39.46 19.25
N ASN A 17 -28.63 -38.81 20.30
CA ASN A 17 -28.49 -37.37 20.49
C ASN A 17 -27.32 -37.13 21.46
N LEU A 18 -26.10 -37.34 20.97
CA LEU A 18 -24.87 -36.91 21.64
C LEU A 18 -24.45 -35.59 21.04
N SER A 19 -24.70 -34.53 21.80
CA SER A 19 -24.29 -33.16 21.57
C SER A 19 -22.79 -33.07 21.26
N LEU A 20 -22.45 -32.89 19.99
CA LEU A 20 -21.15 -32.38 19.55
C LEU A 20 -21.06 -30.89 19.94
N ILE A 21 -20.67 -30.64 21.18
CA ILE A 21 -20.13 -29.34 21.59
C ILE A 21 -18.84 -29.16 20.80
N ARG A 22 -18.97 -28.53 19.63
CA ARG A 22 -17.85 -28.10 18.81
C ARG A 22 -17.17 -26.97 19.58
N SER A 23 -16.24 -27.35 20.46
CA SER A 23 -15.32 -26.44 21.14
C SER A 23 -14.66 -25.56 20.08
N THR A 24 -15.17 -24.34 19.93
CA THR A 24 -14.54 -23.25 19.20
C THR A 24 -13.25 -22.92 19.95
N ARG A 25 -12.17 -23.61 19.61
CA ARG A 25 -10.82 -23.17 19.96
C ARG A 25 -10.64 -21.82 19.26
N TYR A 26 -10.84 -20.74 20.01
CA TYR A 26 -10.29 -19.44 19.66
C TYR A 26 -8.78 -19.61 19.63
N VAL A 27 -8.25 -19.92 18.45
CA VAL A 27 -6.82 -19.81 18.20
C VAL A 27 -6.52 -18.33 18.36
N LEU A 28 -5.90 -17.97 19.48
CA LEU A 28 -5.23 -16.69 19.66
C LEU A 28 -4.27 -16.54 18.47
N ARG A 29 -4.70 -15.79 17.44
CA ARG A 29 -3.88 -15.48 16.28
C ARG A 29 -2.74 -14.62 16.81
N THR A 30 -1.56 -15.23 16.95
CA THR A 30 -0.29 -14.53 17.09
C THR A 30 -0.22 -13.48 15.98
N ARG A 31 0.06 -12.22 16.33
CA ARG A 31 0.28 -11.16 15.34
C ARG A 31 1.38 -11.66 14.40
N VAL A 32 1.02 -11.87 13.14
CA VAL A 32 1.98 -12.22 12.09
C VAL A 32 2.96 -11.06 11.96
N SER A 33 4.25 -11.32 12.21
CA SER A 33 5.33 -10.36 12.05
C SER A 33 6.05 -10.67 10.75
N ILE A 34 5.98 -9.75 9.80
CA ILE A 34 6.77 -9.79 8.56
C ILE A 34 8.24 -9.59 8.93
N LYS A 35 9.12 -10.47 8.47
CA LYS A 35 10.56 -10.28 8.67
C LYS A 35 11.07 -9.25 7.66
N PRO A 36 11.77 -8.19 8.09
CA PRO A 36 12.41 -7.27 7.17
C PRO A 36 13.51 -8.01 6.39
N PRO A 37 13.94 -7.47 5.23
CA PRO A 37 15.16 -7.90 4.57
C PRO A 37 16.35 -7.83 5.55
N PRO A 38 17.28 -8.79 5.52
CA PRO A 38 18.53 -8.70 6.25
C PRO A 38 19.27 -7.40 5.90
N PRO A 39 19.95 -6.73 6.85
CA PRO A 39 20.66 -5.46 6.59
C PRO A 39 21.69 -5.54 5.44
N GLU A 40 22.24 -6.72 5.20
CA GLU A 40 23.21 -7.01 4.14
C GLU A 40 22.57 -7.24 2.77
N PHE A 41 21.26 -7.47 2.70
CA PHE A 41 20.58 -7.80 1.45
C PHE A 41 20.52 -6.58 0.52
N ASN A 42 21.08 -6.73 -0.67
CA ASN A 42 21.01 -5.72 -1.71
C ASN A 42 20.81 -6.37 -3.08
N PHE A 43 19.66 -6.08 -3.71
CA PHE A 43 19.36 -6.65 -5.02
C PHE A 43 20.39 -6.28 -6.10
N LYS A 44 21.09 -5.14 -5.95
CA LYS A 44 22.11 -4.68 -6.90
C LYS A 44 23.31 -5.62 -6.95
N THR A 45 23.66 -6.25 -5.82
CA THR A 45 24.77 -7.21 -5.75
C THR A 45 24.31 -8.64 -6.05
N GLU A 46 23.10 -9.00 -5.65
CA GLU A 46 22.64 -10.40 -5.69
C GLU A 46 21.89 -10.77 -6.98
N ILE A 47 21.11 -9.86 -7.57
CA ILE A 47 20.14 -10.19 -8.64
C ILE A 47 20.44 -9.43 -9.94
N LEU A 48 21.02 -8.23 -9.85
CA LEU A 48 21.14 -7.32 -10.98
C LEU A 48 21.91 -7.92 -12.17
N SER A 49 22.98 -8.69 -11.92
CA SER A 49 23.78 -9.31 -12.99
C SER A 49 22.97 -10.32 -13.83
N GLY A 50 22.24 -11.22 -13.18
CA GLY A 50 21.35 -12.18 -13.85
C GLY A 50 20.18 -11.51 -14.55
N SER A 51 19.56 -10.52 -13.89
CA SER A 51 18.50 -9.69 -14.47
C SER A 51 18.98 -8.98 -15.74
N ARG A 52 20.15 -8.33 -15.68
CA ARG A 52 20.74 -7.59 -16.80
C ARG A 52 20.98 -8.50 -18.01
N ALA A 53 21.44 -9.74 -17.79
CA ALA A 53 21.61 -10.70 -18.88
C ALA A 53 20.29 -11.02 -19.59
N ILE A 54 19.20 -11.22 -18.83
CA ILE A 54 17.86 -11.45 -19.38
C ILE A 54 17.38 -10.23 -20.18
N ILE A 55 17.62 -9.02 -19.67
CA ILE A 55 17.25 -7.76 -20.34
C ILE A 55 18.04 -7.61 -21.65
N ALA A 56 19.36 -7.82 -21.61
CA ALA A 56 20.21 -7.72 -22.80
C ALA A 56 19.81 -8.71 -23.90
N GLU A 57 19.35 -9.91 -23.53
CA GLU A 57 18.88 -10.93 -24.47
C GLU A 57 17.50 -10.59 -25.07
N LYS A 58 16.54 -10.15 -24.24
CA LYS A 58 15.15 -9.97 -24.66
C LYS A 58 14.81 -8.57 -25.17
N HIS A 59 15.38 -7.54 -24.56
CA HIS A 59 15.09 -6.12 -24.76
C HIS A 59 16.35 -5.27 -24.60
N PRO A 60 17.34 -5.39 -25.52
CA PRO A 60 18.60 -4.63 -25.44
C PRO A 60 18.40 -3.10 -25.44
N GLU A 61 17.27 -2.62 -25.96
CA GLU A 61 16.86 -1.21 -25.93
C GLU A 61 16.53 -0.65 -24.53
N LEU A 62 16.43 -1.53 -23.52
CA LEU A 62 16.20 -1.19 -22.11
C LEU A 62 17.43 -1.42 -21.22
N LEU A 63 18.59 -1.72 -21.82
CA LEU A 63 19.79 -2.08 -21.07
C LEU A 63 20.34 -0.91 -20.22
N ASP A 64 20.13 0.32 -20.68
CA ASP A 64 20.43 1.55 -19.93
C ASP A 64 19.72 1.56 -18.57
N LEU A 65 18.44 1.18 -18.52
CA LEU A 65 17.67 1.14 -17.28
C LEU A 65 18.12 0.03 -16.34
N ALA A 66 18.63 -1.08 -16.89
CA ALA A 66 19.25 -2.14 -16.11
C ALA A 66 20.59 -1.69 -15.50
N ASP A 67 21.41 -0.99 -16.29
CA ASP A 67 22.70 -0.44 -15.85
C ASP A 67 22.54 0.62 -14.76
N GLU A 68 21.49 1.45 -14.84
CA GLU A 68 21.10 2.40 -13.78
C GLU A 68 20.57 1.70 -12.51
N GLY A 69 20.20 0.41 -12.60
CA GLY A 69 19.55 -0.34 -11.53
C GLY A 69 18.09 0.05 -11.30
N SER A 70 17.46 0.67 -12.30
CA SER A 70 16.05 1.08 -12.28
C SER A 70 15.13 -0.03 -12.81
N LEU A 71 15.62 -0.90 -13.69
CA LEU A 71 14.86 -2.03 -14.26
C LEU A 71 15.45 -3.38 -13.85
N ILE A 72 14.62 -4.24 -13.25
CA ILE A 72 15.00 -5.57 -12.80
C ILE A 72 14.00 -6.62 -13.31
N VAL A 73 14.48 -7.80 -13.69
CA VAL A 73 13.65 -8.93 -14.11
C VAL A 73 13.88 -10.10 -13.18
N ILE A 74 12.79 -10.65 -12.66
CA ILE A 74 12.80 -11.85 -11.84
C ILE A 74 11.98 -12.92 -12.56
N GLY A 75 12.61 -14.07 -12.80
CA GLY A 75 11.96 -15.22 -13.41
C GLY A 75 11.33 -16.16 -12.39
N LYS A 76 10.34 -16.93 -12.82
CA LYS A 76 9.60 -17.87 -11.98
C LYS A 76 10.46 -18.83 -11.15
N SER A 77 11.60 -19.27 -11.68
CA SER A 77 12.53 -20.16 -10.97
C SER A 77 13.18 -19.51 -9.74
N GLN A 78 13.16 -18.19 -9.63
CA GLN A 78 13.73 -17.43 -8.51
C GLN A 78 12.68 -17.08 -7.45
N PHE A 79 11.40 -17.32 -7.71
CA PHE A 79 10.36 -17.01 -6.73
C PHE A 79 10.42 -17.97 -5.55
N GLY A 80 10.12 -17.45 -4.35
CA GLY A 80 9.85 -18.31 -3.19
C GLY A 80 8.66 -19.25 -3.45
N PRO A 81 8.50 -20.35 -2.69
CA PRO A 81 7.45 -21.35 -2.92
C PRO A 81 6.03 -20.76 -2.95
N VAL A 82 5.18 -21.35 -3.79
CA VAL A 82 3.73 -21.13 -3.71
C VAL A 82 3.20 -21.79 -2.43
N PRO A 83 2.39 -21.08 -1.63
CA PRO A 83 1.71 -21.67 -0.48
C PRO A 83 1.01 -23.00 -0.79
N ALA A 84 1.21 -24.03 0.05
CA ALA A 84 0.59 -25.35 -0.11
C ALA A 84 -0.95 -25.32 -0.11
N TRP A 85 -1.57 -24.27 0.45
CA TRP A 85 -3.03 -24.07 0.44
C TRP A 85 -3.56 -23.42 -0.85
N ARG A 86 -2.69 -23.16 -1.84
CA ARG A 86 -3.00 -22.51 -3.14
C ARG A 86 -2.42 -23.29 -4.31
N THR A 87 -2.63 -24.60 -4.33
CA THR A 87 -2.13 -25.50 -5.38
C THR A 87 -2.64 -25.15 -6.78
N GLU A 88 -3.84 -24.58 -6.93
CA GLU A 88 -4.35 -24.17 -8.25
C GLU A 88 -3.78 -22.85 -8.79
N PHE A 89 -2.96 -22.15 -7.99
CA PHE A 89 -2.44 -20.85 -8.39
C PHE A 89 -1.18 -21.00 -9.25
N VAL A 90 -1.22 -20.41 -10.44
CA VAL A 90 -0.09 -20.39 -11.38
C VAL A 90 0.53 -18.99 -11.35
N GLU A 91 1.76 -18.93 -10.86
CA GLU A 91 2.60 -17.72 -10.85
C GLU A 91 2.98 -17.29 -12.26
N PRO A 92 3.24 -15.99 -12.46
CA PRO A 92 3.69 -15.48 -13.74
C PRO A 92 5.06 -16.04 -14.15
N GLU A 93 5.39 -16.03 -15.44
CA GLU A 93 6.70 -16.51 -15.91
C GLU A 93 7.82 -15.50 -15.62
N LEU A 94 7.58 -14.22 -15.88
CA LEU A 94 8.52 -13.11 -15.65
C LEU A 94 7.83 -11.91 -14.99
N ILE A 95 8.48 -11.35 -13.97
CA ILE A 95 8.11 -10.07 -13.36
C ILE A 95 9.23 -9.06 -13.68
N TRP A 96 8.87 -7.97 -14.37
CA TRP A 96 9.70 -6.83 -14.67
C TRP A 96 9.39 -5.73 -13.66
N LEU A 97 10.34 -5.30 -12.85
CA LEU A 97 10.17 -4.24 -11.85
C LEU A 97 10.89 -2.99 -12.32
N LEU A 98 10.13 -1.93 -12.51
CA LEU A 98 10.62 -0.60 -12.83
C LEU A 98 10.51 0.30 -11.60
N GLY A 99 11.66 0.69 -11.07
CA GLY A 99 11.82 1.66 -9.99
C GLY A 99 11.66 3.09 -10.51
N THR A 100 10.61 3.78 -10.09
CA THR A 100 10.32 5.17 -10.46
C THR A 100 10.61 6.15 -9.32
N ASN A 101 10.90 7.40 -9.68
CA ASN A 101 10.83 8.53 -8.77
C ASN A 101 9.53 9.30 -9.09
N HIS A 102 8.62 9.41 -8.12
CA HIS A 102 7.24 9.91 -8.29
C HIS A 102 7.11 11.39 -8.68
N VAL A 103 8.24 12.09 -8.82
CA VAL A 103 8.33 13.50 -9.23
C VAL A 103 9.23 13.72 -10.45
N SER A 104 9.70 12.65 -11.10
CA SER A 104 10.63 12.70 -12.22
C SER A 104 9.94 12.51 -13.58
N GLU A 105 10.22 13.40 -14.54
CA GLU A 105 9.78 13.24 -15.94
C GLU A 105 10.30 11.95 -16.55
N LYS A 106 11.60 11.70 -16.31
CA LYS A 106 12.31 10.57 -16.85
C LYS A 106 11.61 9.26 -16.44
N SER A 107 11.08 9.20 -15.21
CA SER A 107 10.32 8.02 -14.77
C SER A 107 9.04 7.77 -15.57
N ALA A 108 8.31 8.81 -15.99
CA ALA A 108 7.14 8.62 -16.85
C ALA A 108 7.54 8.12 -18.24
N VAL A 109 8.59 8.69 -18.83
CA VAL A 109 9.13 8.26 -20.14
C VAL A 109 9.65 6.82 -20.09
N ASP A 110 10.37 6.46 -19.03
CA ASP A 110 10.91 5.11 -18.84
C ASP A 110 9.78 4.08 -18.65
N VAL A 111 8.69 4.45 -17.97
CA VAL A 111 7.48 3.62 -17.86
C VAL A 111 6.89 3.34 -19.24
N GLU A 112 6.71 4.37 -20.08
CA GLU A 112 6.18 4.21 -21.43
C GLU A 112 7.10 3.30 -22.27
N ARG A 113 8.42 3.55 -22.26
CA ARG A 113 9.42 2.73 -22.94
C ARG A 113 9.32 1.26 -22.53
N VAL A 114 9.32 0.97 -21.23
CA VAL A 114 9.31 -0.41 -20.72
C VAL A 114 8.00 -1.12 -21.08
N VAL A 115 6.85 -0.48 -20.87
CA VAL A 115 5.55 -1.10 -21.15
C VAL A 115 5.39 -1.40 -22.64
N GLN A 116 5.76 -0.45 -23.52
CA GLN A 116 5.67 -0.63 -24.97
C GLN A 116 6.63 -1.69 -25.52
N ALA A 117 7.85 -1.78 -24.97
CA ALA A 117 8.84 -2.78 -25.36
C ALA A 117 8.46 -4.19 -24.88
N VAL A 118 8.19 -4.35 -23.57
CA VAL A 118 7.93 -5.65 -22.94
C VAL A 118 6.58 -6.25 -23.37
N LYS A 119 5.59 -5.40 -23.69
CA LYS A 119 4.21 -5.79 -23.99
C LYS A 119 3.65 -6.79 -22.96
N PRO A 120 3.56 -6.40 -21.68
CA PRO A 120 3.10 -7.28 -20.61
C PRO A 120 1.62 -7.64 -20.73
N ASP A 121 1.21 -8.73 -20.07
CA ASP A 121 -0.21 -9.07 -19.89
C ASP A 121 -0.86 -8.15 -18.84
N ASN A 122 -0.07 -7.81 -17.80
CA ASN A 122 -0.51 -6.99 -16.68
C ASN A 122 0.55 -5.93 -16.32
N VAL A 123 0.08 -4.72 -16.03
CA VAL A 123 0.87 -3.63 -15.43
C VAL A 123 0.36 -3.36 -14.03
N VAL A 124 1.16 -3.72 -13.03
CA VAL A 124 0.86 -3.52 -11.61
C VAL A 124 1.48 -2.21 -11.16
N VAL A 125 0.68 -1.28 -10.66
CA VAL A 125 1.15 0.03 -10.18
C VAL A 125 1.13 0.09 -8.65
N GLU A 126 2.07 0.83 -8.05
CA GLU A 126 2.11 1.16 -6.62
C GLU A 126 1.01 2.18 -6.21
N LEU A 127 -0.23 1.91 -6.61
CA LEU A 127 -1.41 2.66 -6.22
C LEU A 127 -2.45 1.72 -5.63
N CYS A 128 -3.16 2.23 -4.61
CA CYS A 128 -4.30 1.55 -4.00
C CYS A 128 -5.60 2.18 -4.49
N ARG A 129 -6.73 1.50 -4.26
CA ARG A 129 -8.06 1.91 -4.77
C ARG A 129 -8.42 3.35 -4.46
N SER A 130 -8.13 3.82 -3.25
CA SER A 130 -8.49 5.18 -2.85
C SER A 130 -7.63 6.25 -3.52
N ARG A 131 -6.45 5.89 -4.05
CA ARG A 131 -5.53 6.78 -4.78
C ARG A 131 -5.56 6.62 -6.30
N ALA A 132 -6.39 5.71 -6.83
CA ALA A 132 -6.46 5.42 -8.26
C ALA A 132 -6.77 6.64 -9.14
N GLY A 133 -7.48 7.64 -8.60
CA GLY A 133 -7.81 8.89 -9.28
C GLY A 133 -6.59 9.68 -9.78
N ILE A 134 -5.42 9.49 -9.17
CA ILE A 134 -4.16 10.15 -9.57
C ILE A 134 -3.83 9.88 -11.05
N MET A 135 -4.15 8.68 -11.56
CA MET A 135 -3.91 8.31 -12.97
C MET A 135 -4.78 9.05 -13.99
N TYR A 136 -5.85 9.73 -13.53
CA TYR A 136 -6.85 10.36 -14.38
C TYR A 136 -6.83 11.89 -14.30
N THR A 137 -6.14 12.47 -13.32
CA THR A 137 -5.98 13.93 -13.23
C THR A 137 -5.01 14.41 -14.31
N SER A 138 -5.40 15.40 -15.11
CA SER A 138 -4.53 16.01 -16.13
C SER A 138 -3.72 17.16 -15.53
N ALA A 139 -2.51 17.40 -16.05
CA ALA A 139 -1.72 18.59 -15.71
C ALA A 139 -2.38 19.90 -16.24
N ASP A 140 -3.18 19.80 -17.31
CA ASP A 140 -3.71 20.94 -18.07
C ASP A 140 -5.09 21.44 -17.61
N THR A 141 -5.68 20.87 -16.56
CA THR A 141 -6.94 21.39 -16.03
C THR A 141 -6.66 22.63 -15.17
N GLU A 142 -6.80 23.80 -15.79
CA GLU A 142 -7.04 25.15 -15.24
C GLU A 142 -8.11 25.16 -14.11
N THR A 143 -7.81 24.53 -12.98
CA THR A 143 -8.70 24.45 -11.82
C THR A 143 -7.94 24.79 -10.55
N GLY A 144 -7.46 26.03 -10.49
CA GLY A 144 -7.02 26.71 -9.27
C GLY A 144 -5.82 26.10 -8.51
N PRO A 145 -5.24 26.81 -7.54
CA PRO A 145 -4.00 26.42 -6.86
C PRO A 145 -4.09 25.20 -5.92
N SER A 146 -5.25 24.52 -5.85
CA SER A 146 -5.59 23.61 -4.75
C SER A 146 -5.78 22.14 -5.16
N LEU A 147 -5.65 21.79 -6.44
CA LEU A 147 -5.83 20.42 -6.94
C LEU A 147 -4.61 19.85 -7.66
N LYS A 148 -3.40 20.24 -7.24
CA LYS A 148 -2.19 19.49 -7.60
C LYS A 148 -2.30 18.08 -7.01
N SER A 149 -1.99 17.06 -7.83
CA SER A 149 -2.08 15.66 -7.44
C SER A 149 -1.15 15.40 -6.25
N ASN A 150 -1.77 15.10 -5.12
CA ASN A 150 -1.09 14.82 -3.86
C ASN A 150 -0.80 13.31 -3.76
N PRO A 151 0.38 12.84 -3.29
CA PRO A 151 0.69 11.41 -3.11
C PRO A 151 -0.27 10.68 -2.15
N PHE A 152 -1.02 11.44 -1.34
CA PHE A 152 -2.07 10.95 -0.44
C PHE A 152 -3.49 11.37 -0.87
N SER A 153 -3.66 11.91 -2.08
CA SER A 153 -4.95 12.37 -2.57
C SER A 153 -5.92 11.21 -2.72
N LEU A 154 -7.01 11.27 -1.96
CA LEU A 154 -8.11 10.33 -2.09
C LEU A 154 -8.98 10.78 -3.28
N SER A 155 -9.11 9.92 -4.26
CA SER A 155 -9.82 10.12 -5.52
C SER A 155 -11.27 10.55 -5.35
N GLY A 156 -11.66 11.62 -6.06
CA GLY A 156 -12.99 11.82 -6.63
C GLY A 156 -14.07 12.36 -5.69
N SER A 157 -14.62 13.54 -6.03
CA SER A 157 -15.53 14.41 -5.26
C SER A 157 -14.81 15.21 -4.18
N GLY A 158 -15.01 16.54 -4.21
CA GLY A 158 -14.32 17.48 -3.33
C GLY A 158 -14.29 17.04 -1.87
N PHE A 159 -13.22 17.45 -1.17
CA PHE A 159 -12.89 17.16 0.23
C PHE A 159 -14.10 16.92 1.16
N PHE A 160 -15.14 17.76 1.10
CA PHE A 160 -16.37 17.63 1.90
C PHE A 160 -17.25 16.40 1.57
N GLY A 161 -17.33 15.96 0.32
CA GLY A 161 -18.10 14.78 -0.11
C GLY A 161 -17.43 13.45 0.25
N ALA A 162 -16.10 13.43 0.37
CA ALA A 162 -15.35 12.28 0.89
C ALA A 162 -15.41 12.19 2.42
N VAL A 163 -15.43 13.32 3.13
CA VAL A 163 -15.63 13.40 4.59
C VAL A 163 -16.99 12.82 5.00
N GLY A 164 -18.07 13.09 4.23
CA GLY A 164 -19.40 12.52 4.51
C GLY A 164 -19.47 10.99 4.39
N ARG A 165 -18.69 10.38 3.49
CA ARG A 165 -18.60 8.91 3.35
C ARG A 165 -17.60 8.28 4.34
N SER A 166 -16.64 9.07 4.81
CA SER A 166 -15.59 8.68 5.77
C SER A 166 -16.12 8.40 7.17
N ILE A 167 -17.21 9.06 7.60
CA ILE A 167 -17.78 8.90 8.94
C ILE A 167 -18.22 7.45 9.21
N ASN A 168 -18.54 6.69 8.15
CA ASN A 168 -18.98 5.30 8.24
C ASN A 168 -17.87 4.24 8.07
N LEU A 169 -16.66 4.61 7.64
CA LEU A 169 -15.59 3.64 7.30
C LEU A 169 -14.37 3.67 8.22
N GLY A 170 -14.24 4.68 9.07
CA GLY A 170 -13.21 4.74 10.09
C GLY A 170 -13.45 5.99 10.93
N GLY A 171 -13.57 5.83 12.25
CA GLY A 171 -13.96 6.91 13.17
C GLY A 171 -13.04 8.13 13.14
N GLN A 172 -13.22 9.05 14.09
CA GLN A 172 -12.54 10.36 14.14
C GLN A 172 -11.00 10.28 14.01
N THR A 173 -10.38 9.18 14.44
CA THR A 173 -8.93 8.92 14.28
C THR A 173 -8.48 8.77 12.83
N ALA A 174 -9.28 8.10 11.99
CA ALA A 174 -8.98 7.97 10.56
C ALA A 174 -9.11 9.32 9.84
N LEU A 175 -10.03 10.17 10.29
CA LEU A 175 -10.20 11.53 9.77
C LEU A 175 -9.03 12.44 10.18
N ALA A 176 -8.60 12.41 11.43
CA ALA A 176 -7.42 13.15 11.90
C ALA A 176 -6.14 12.73 11.16
N LEU A 177 -5.96 11.43 10.94
CA LEU A 177 -4.81 10.90 10.19
C LEU A 177 -4.85 11.31 8.71
N ARG A 178 -6.03 11.31 8.09
CA ARG A 178 -6.22 11.82 6.72
C ARG A 178 -5.92 13.32 6.62
N LEU A 179 -6.34 14.12 7.58
CA LEU A 179 -6.02 15.56 7.66
C LEU A 179 -4.51 15.77 7.80
N LEU A 180 -3.86 15.04 8.73
CA LEU A 180 -2.42 15.09 8.93
C LEU A 180 -1.66 14.78 7.63
N LEU A 181 -2.07 13.76 6.90
CA LEU A 181 -1.42 13.39 5.64
C LEU A 181 -1.72 14.36 4.52
N ALA A 182 -2.92 14.94 4.45
CA ALA A 182 -3.23 16.01 3.52
C ALA A 182 -2.33 17.23 3.78
N THR A 183 -2.10 17.60 5.04
CA THR A 183 -1.21 18.71 5.39
C THR A 183 0.26 18.41 5.06
N PHE A 184 0.72 17.19 5.33
CA PHE A 184 2.09 16.76 4.98
C PHE A 184 2.29 16.72 3.47
N SER A 185 1.30 16.17 2.75
CA SER A 185 1.26 16.14 1.29
C SER A 185 1.29 17.53 0.69
N SER A 186 0.52 18.48 1.24
CA SER A 186 0.49 19.87 0.76
C SER A 186 1.85 20.55 0.91
N LYS A 187 2.62 20.24 1.97
CA LYS A 187 3.94 20.84 2.22
C LYS A 187 5.04 20.25 1.33
N ILE A 188 4.94 18.96 0.97
CA ILE A 188 5.81 18.35 -0.04
C ILE A 188 5.44 18.88 -1.43
N SER A 189 4.15 18.96 -1.75
CA SER A 189 3.66 19.43 -3.05
C SER A 189 3.91 20.92 -3.31
N SER A 190 4.01 21.77 -2.29
CA SER A 190 4.29 23.21 -2.49
C SER A 190 5.71 23.49 -2.96
N ASN A 191 6.65 22.61 -2.63
CA ASN A 191 8.08 22.75 -2.98
C ASN A 191 8.43 22.07 -4.30
N ILE A 192 7.53 21.27 -4.87
CA ILE A 192 7.74 20.50 -6.09
C ILE A 192 6.79 21.04 -7.15
N ASN A 193 7.33 21.71 -8.17
CA ASN A 193 6.52 22.35 -9.21
C ASN A 193 5.97 21.36 -10.26
N ARG A 194 5.80 20.08 -9.90
CA ARG A 194 5.36 19.01 -10.80
C ARG A 194 4.22 18.20 -10.18
N PRO A 195 3.18 17.82 -10.94
CA PRO A 195 2.14 16.90 -10.46
C PRO A 195 2.73 15.53 -10.12
N PHE A 196 2.33 14.96 -8.98
CA PHE A 196 2.65 13.56 -8.67
C PHE A 196 1.84 12.61 -9.54
N GLY A 197 2.41 11.45 -9.85
CA GLY A 197 1.72 10.35 -10.52
C GLY A 197 1.76 10.39 -12.04
N ASP A 198 2.69 11.15 -12.63
CA ASP A 198 2.96 11.13 -14.07
C ASP A 198 3.34 9.73 -14.53
N GLU A 199 4.15 9.02 -13.76
CA GLU A 199 4.56 7.64 -13.97
C GLU A 199 3.35 6.68 -13.99
N PHE A 200 2.36 6.89 -13.13
CA PHE A 200 1.16 6.05 -13.11
C PHE A 200 0.20 6.38 -14.26
N ARG A 201 0.15 7.65 -14.68
CA ARG A 201 -0.61 8.06 -15.86
C ARG A 201 0.00 7.50 -17.15
N ALA A 202 1.32 7.56 -17.27
CA ALA A 202 2.10 6.92 -18.33
C ALA A 202 1.83 5.41 -18.35
N ALA A 203 1.93 4.73 -17.20
CA ALA A 203 1.62 3.30 -17.08
C ALA A 203 0.22 2.97 -17.59
N ARG A 204 -0.80 3.76 -17.19
CA ARG A 204 -2.18 3.57 -17.65
C ARG A 204 -2.30 3.75 -19.16
N LYS A 205 -1.82 4.85 -19.71
CA LYS A 205 -1.92 5.16 -21.15
C LYS A 205 -1.22 4.09 -21.99
N ALA A 206 0.03 3.79 -21.67
CA ALA A 206 0.81 2.77 -22.39
C ALA A 206 0.15 1.38 -22.29
N SER A 207 -0.44 1.03 -21.14
CA SER A 207 -1.18 -0.22 -20.98
C SER A 207 -2.43 -0.28 -21.85
N GLU A 208 -3.19 0.81 -21.93
CA GLU A 208 -4.39 0.91 -22.79
C GLU A 208 -4.04 0.73 -24.27
N GLU A 209 -2.94 1.34 -24.73
CA GLU A 209 -2.45 1.24 -26.11
C GLU A 209 -2.12 -0.20 -26.53
N ILE A 210 -1.54 -0.99 -25.61
CA ILE A 210 -1.17 -2.39 -25.87
C ILE A 210 -2.22 -3.39 -25.40
N SER A 211 -3.37 -2.93 -24.89
CA SER A 211 -4.43 -3.75 -24.29
C SER A 211 -3.97 -4.61 -23.09
N ALA A 212 -3.01 -4.12 -22.31
CA ALA A 212 -2.59 -4.74 -21.05
C ALA A 212 -3.51 -4.34 -19.89
N GLN A 213 -3.72 -5.25 -18.94
CA GLN A 213 -4.54 -4.97 -17.77
C GLN A 213 -3.77 -4.16 -16.72
N VAL A 214 -4.29 -3.00 -16.33
CA VAL A 214 -3.75 -2.23 -15.19
C VAL A 214 -4.28 -2.79 -13.87
N VAL A 215 -3.38 -3.04 -12.92
CA VAL A 215 -3.67 -3.64 -11.60
C VAL A 215 -3.18 -2.71 -10.50
N LEU A 216 -4.06 -2.36 -9.57
CA LEU A 216 -3.71 -1.60 -8.36
C LEU A 216 -3.02 -2.53 -7.36
N GLY A 217 -1.69 -2.44 -7.29
CA GLY A 217 -0.84 -3.38 -6.56
C GLY A 217 -0.62 -3.06 -5.09
N ASP A 218 -0.99 -1.86 -4.63
CA ASP A 218 -0.65 -1.38 -3.29
C ASP A 218 -1.75 -1.63 -2.25
N ARG A 219 -1.35 -1.69 -0.99
CA ARG A 219 -2.25 -1.88 0.15
C ARG A 219 -3.13 -0.64 0.32
N PRO A 220 -4.41 -0.78 0.70
CA PRO A 220 -5.24 0.37 1.07
C PRO A 220 -4.52 1.28 2.06
N ILE A 221 -4.37 2.56 1.69
CA ILE A 221 -3.52 3.48 2.43
C ILE A 221 -4.07 3.70 3.85
N GLU A 222 -5.39 3.67 4.02
CA GLU A 222 -6.07 3.79 5.30
C GLU A 222 -5.59 2.72 6.29
N ILE A 223 -5.42 1.49 5.82
CA ILE A 223 -4.97 0.35 6.63
C ILE A 223 -3.49 0.49 6.95
N THR A 224 -2.67 0.89 5.96
CA THR A 224 -1.25 1.17 6.16
C THR A 224 -1.04 2.18 7.29
N LEU A 225 -1.79 3.28 7.24
CA LEU A 225 -1.71 4.37 8.19
C LEU A 225 -2.27 4.01 9.56
N GLU A 226 -3.38 3.28 9.61
CA GLU A 226 -3.94 2.77 10.86
C GLU A 226 -2.94 1.85 11.58
N ARG A 227 -2.29 0.96 10.84
CA ARG A 227 -1.25 0.08 11.40
C ARG A 227 -0.01 0.85 11.84
N ALA A 228 0.41 1.84 11.05
CA ALA A 228 1.47 2.78 11.42
C ALA A 228 1.15 3.51 12.74
N TRP A 229 -0.04 4.09 12.86
CA TRP A 229 -0.49 4.73 14.09
C TRP A 229 -0.52 3.75 15.27
N ASN A 230 -1.01 2.54 15.06
CA ASN A 230 -1.10 1.52 16.12
C ASN A 230 0.25 0.91 16.51
N SER A 231 1.29 1.07 15.68
CA SER A 231 2.66 0.62 15.98
C SER A 231 3.41 1.57 16.93
N LEU A 232 3.02 2.85 16.96
CA LEU A 232 3.68 3.87 17.77
C LEU A 232 3.34 3.76 19.26
N LYS A 233 4.34 3.98 20.10
CA LYS A 233 4.17 4.21 21.55
C LYS A 233 3.44 5.54 21.78
N TRP A 234 2.85 5.72 22.96
CA TRP A 234 2.12 6.97 23.28
C TRP A 234 3.02 8.21 23.24
N SER A 235 4.27 8.09 23.68
CA SER A 235 5.29 9.14 23.55
C SER A 235 5.62 9.47 22.09
N GLU A 236 5.80 8.45 21.25
CA GLU A 236 6.07 8.60 19.81
C GLU A 236 4.89 9.25 19.09
N LYS A 237 3.65 8.88 19.44
CA LYS A 237 2.41 9.51 18.93
C LYS A 237 2.37 11.00 19.25
N LEU A 238 2.61 11.36 20.51
CA LEU A 238 2.61 12.77 20.92
C LEU A 238 3.73 13.56 20.23
N SER A 239 4.94 12.98 20.14
CA SER A 239 6.06 13.56 19.41
C SER A 239 5.72 13.81 17.94
N LEU A 240 5.14 12.82 17.26
CA LEU A 240 4.76 12.94 15.85
C LEU A 240 3.67 14.01 15.63
N VAL A 241 2.64 14.04 16.47
CA VAL A 241 1.57 15.06 16.40
C VAL A 241 2.13 16.46 16.63
N THR A 242 2.94 16.65 17.67
CA THR A 242 3.56 17.96 17.96
C THR A 242 4.51 18.40 16.85
N SER A 243 5.25 17.46 16.24
CA SER A 243 6.18 17.73 15.13
C SER A 243 5.45 18.16 13.87
N VAL A 244 4.35 17.49 13.53
CA VAL A 244 3.47 17.89 12.42
C VAL A 244 2.83 19.24 12.71
N LEU A 245 2.25 19.44 13.90
CA LEU A 245 1.59 20.69 14.27
C LEU A 245 2.57 21.85 14.22
N ARG A 246 3.77 21.68 14.80
CA ARG A 246 4.86 22.66 14.70
C ARG A 246 5.27 22.89 13.25
N GLY A 247 5.36 21.83 12.45
CA GLY A 247 5.66 21.93 11.02
C GLY A 247 4.63 22.75 10.24
N ILE A 248 3.35 22.68 10.61
CA ILE A 248 2.27 23.48 10.01
C ILE A 248 2.32 24.91 10.53
N THR A 249 2.42 25.13 11.84
CA THR A 249 2.44 26.48 12.44
C THR A 249 3.70 27.26 12.09
N SER A 250 4.84 26.58 11.93
CA SER A 250 6.11 27.19 11.51
C SER A 250 6.23 27.36 10.00
N ALA A 251 5.32 26.79 9.20
CA ALA A 251 5.27 27.04 7.75
C ALA A 251 4.89 28.49 7.43
N ASP A 252 4.23 29.20 8.35
CA ASP A 252 3.88 30.61 8.21
C ASP A 252 5.06 31.57 8.52
N GLN A 253 6.16 31.08 9.14
CA GLN A 253 7.30 31.92 9.54
C GLN A 253 8.69 31.40 9.21
N SER A 254 8.81 30.24 8.55
CA SER A 254 10.14 29.76 8.15
C SER A 254 10.10 29.06 6.79
N LYS A 255 10.75 29.71 5.82
CA LYS A 255 11.34 29.04 4.67
C LYS A 255 12.37 28.05 5.20
N MET A 256 11.94 26.86 5.61
CA MET A 256 12.86 25.80 5.96
C MET A 256 13.56 25.39 4.65
N SER A 257 14.83 25.75 4.51
CA SER A 257 15.64 25.41 3.35
C SER A 257 15.83 23.90 3.33
N PHE A 258 14.97 23.19 2.61
CA PHE A 258 15.34 21.87 2.13
C PHE A 258 16.36 22.13 1.03
N LYS A 259 17.63 21.86 1.34
CA LYS A 259 18.72 21.98 0.39
C LYS A 259 18.36 21.02 -0.76
N GLU A 260 18.31 21.55 -1.97
CA GLU A 260 18.09 20.80 -3.19
C GLU A 260 19.33 19.90 -3.40
N SER A 261 19.38 18.78 -2.67
CA SER A 261 20.25 17.67 -2.99
C SER A 261 19.65 16.94 -4.18
N THR A 262 20.50 16.46 -5.06
CA THR A 262 20.13 15.62 -6.20
C THR A 262 19.10 14.58 -5.75
N THR A 263 17.97 14.54 -6.46
CA THR A 263 16.71 13.86 -6.11
C THR A 263 16.82 12.35 -5.86
N ASP A 264 17.94 11.71 -6.23
CA ASP A 264 18.19 10.30 -5.91
C ASP A 264 18.55 10.09 -4.41
N ASP A 265 19.08 11.10 -3.71
CA ASP A 265 19.48 10.99 -2.30
C ASP A 265 18.39 11.44 -1.32
N SER A 266 17.39 12.22 -1.76
CA SER A 266 16.39 12.82 -0.86
C SER A 266 15.43 11.80 -0.25
N ASP A 267 14.99 10.81 -1.03
CA ASP A 267 14.07 9.76 -0.55
C ASP A 267 14.76 8.84 0.45
N PHE A 268 16.04 8.53 0.20
CA PHE A 268 16.87 7.73 1.11
C PHE A 268 17.18 8.49 2.41
N GLN A 269 17.44 9.80 2.35
CA GLN A 269 17.66 10.64 3.54
C GLN A 269 16.38 10.77 4.39
N LEU A 270 15.20 10.94 3.78
CA LEU A 270 13.93 10.95 4.51
C LEU A 270 13.65 9.58 5.14
N TYR A 271 13.96 8.50 4.44
CA TYR A 271 13.88 7.13 4.96
C TYR A 271 14.78 6.96 6.18
N GLU A 272 16.05 7.36 6.10
CA GLU A 272 17.01 7.24 7.18
C GLU A 272 16.57 8.04 8.41
N GLN A 273 16.10 9.27 8.21
CA GLN A 273 15.56 10.11 9.28
C GLN A 273 14.31 9.52 9.93
N LEU A 274 13.38 8.97 9.15
CA LEU A 274 12.19 8.29 9.66
C LEU A 274 12.54 7.00 10.39
N SER A 275 13.51 6.24 9.87
CA SER A 275 13.99 4.99 10.46
C SER A 275 14.61 5.21 11.83
N PHE A 276 15.39 6.28 11.97
CA PHE A 276 16.05 6.64 13.23
C PHE A 276 15.06 7.22 14.24
N SER A 277 14.18 8.11 13.79
CA SER A 277 13.26 8.83 14.70
C SER A 277 12.06 7.99 15.11
N TYR A 278 11.58 7.11 14.23
CA TYR A 278 10.36 6.33 14.42
C TYR A 278 10.50 4.90 13.83
N PRO A 279 11.41 4.06 14.38
CA PRO A 279 11.66 2.71 13.84
C PRO A 279 10.43 1.81 13.84
N SER A 280 9.47 2.06 14.76
CA SER A 280 8.18 1.37 14.82
C SER A 280 7.34 1.54 13.55
N LEU A 281 7.55 2.62 12.79
CA LEU A 281 6.82 2.90 11.54
C LEU A 281 7.34 2.10 10.35
N LEU A 282 8.59 1.65 10.35
CA LEU A 282 9.20 0.95 9.21
C LEU A 282 8.44 -0.33 8.87
N GLN A 283 8.06 -1.08 9.91
CA GLN A 283 7.34 -2.32 9.76
C GLN A 283 6.02 -2.14 8.97
N PRO A 284 5.06 -1.31 9.42
CA PRO A 284 3.82 -1.10 8.70
C PRO A 284 3.99 -0.27 7.43
N LEU A 285 4.81 0.78 7.38
CA LEU A 285 4.87 1.66 6.20
C LEU A 285 5.65 1.04 5.04
N ILE A 286 6.60 0.15 5.33
CA ILE A 286 7.59 -0.31 4.37
C ILE A 286 7.54 -1.83 4.25
N HIS A 287 7.99 -2.60 5.24
CA HIS A 287 8.14 -4.05 5.09
C HIS A 287 6.82 -4.77 4.79
N GLU A 288 5.74 -4.42 5.50
CA GLU A 288 4.41 -4.96 5.21
C GLU A 288 3.87 -4.50 3.86
N ARG A 289 4.22 -3.27 3.44
CA ARG A 289 3.79 -2.68 2.17
C ARG A 289 4.50 -3.35 0.99
N ASP A 290 5.82 -3.52 1.09
CA ASP A 290 6.66 -4.23 0.12
C ASP A 290 6.18 -5.65 -0.08
N THR A 291 5.89 -6.35 1.02
CA THR A 291 5.35 -7.71 0.97
C THR A 291 3.99 -7.73 0.27
N TYR A 292 3.12 -6.75 0.54
CA TYR A 292 1.83 -6.64 -0.15
C TYR A 292 2.01 -6.45 -1.66
N ILE A 293 2.90 -5.54 -2.06
CA ILE A 293 3.18 -5.22 -3.47
C ILE A 293 3.79 -6.44 -4.19
N ALA A 294 4.80 -7.08 -3.60
CA ALA A 294 5.39 -8.31 -4.10
C ALA A 294 4.33 -9.40 -4.35
N TRP A 295 3.41 -9.56 -3.41
CA TRP A 295 2.31 -10.50 -3.57
C TRP A 295 1.29 -10.08 -4.63
N SER A 296 1.06 -8.78 -4.81
CA SER A 296 0.21 -8.30 -5.90
C SER A 296 0.79 -8.65 -7.27
N LEU A 297 2.12 -8.57 -7.41
CA LEU A 297 2.87 -8.92 -8.63
C LEU A 297 2.93 -10.42 -8.90
N LYS A 298 3.05 -11.23 -7.84
CA LYS A 298 3.28 -12.67 -7.94
C LYS A 298 2.02 -13.51 -7.84
N ARG A 299 1.09 -13.14 -6.94
CA ARG A 299 -0.02 -14.00 -6.49
C ARG A 299 -1.42 -13.37 -6.51
N SER A 300 -1.59 -12.18 -7.05
CA SER A 300 -2.93 -11.61 -7.23
C SER A 300 -3.75 -12.40 -8.26
N LYS A 301 -5.07 -12.26 -8.23
CA LYS A 301 -5.94 -12.93 -9.22
C LYS A 301 -5.74 -12.38 -10.64
N ALA A 302 -5.33 -11.13 -10.78
CA ALA A 302 -5.15 -10.46 -12.07
C ALA A 302 -3.91 -10.96 -12.81
N VAL A 303 -2.82 -11.20 -12.09
CA VAL A 303 -1.53 -11.66 -12.66
C VAL A 303 -1.43 -13.19 -12.79
N ARG A 304 -2.51 -13.92 -12.50
CA ARG A 304 -2.52 -15.39 -12.56
C ARG A 304 -2.27 -15.83 -13.99
N ASN A 305 -1.36 -16.81 -14.17
CA ASN A 305 -1.08 -17.40 -15.48
C ASN A 305 -0.65 -16.37 -16.54
N SER A 306 -0.03 -15.27 -16.12
CA SER A 306 0.55 -14.27 -17.03
C SER A 306 1.95 -14.68 -17.44
N LYS A 307 2.37 -14.39 -18.67
CA LYS A 307 3.76 -14.58 -19.10
C LYS A 307 4.62 -13.44 -18.60
N ARG A 308 4.13 -12.21 -18.74
CA ARG A 308 4.89 -11.00 -18.43
C ARG A 308 4.05 -10.05 -17.58
N VAL A 309 4.59 -9.69 -16.42
CA VAL A 309 4.01 -8.70 -15.52
C VAL A 309 5.02 -7.56 -15.38
N VAL A 310 4.61 -6.32 -15.58
CA VAL A 310 5.43 -5.13 -15.28
C VAL A 310 4.91 -4.49 -13.99
N GLY A 311 5.80 -4.28 -13.02
CA GLY A 311 5.56 -3.56 -11.78
C GLY A 311 6.15 -2.16 -11.84
N VAL A 312 5.32 -1.13 -11.75
CA VAL A 312 5.76 0.28 -11.63
C VAL A 312 5.70 0.66 -10.16
N ILE A 313 6.87 0.73 -9.53
CA ILE A 313 7.02 0.90 -8.07
C ILE A 313 8.03 1.98 -7.75
N GLY A 314 7.89 2.66 -6.62
CA GLY A 314 8.87 3.62 -6.13
C GLY A 314 10.22 2.95 -5.88
N ARG A 315 11.33 3.63 -6.23
CA ARG A 315 12.70 3.10 -6.05
C ARG A 315 12.99 2.67 -4.60
N GLY A 316 12.42 3.37 -3.61
CA GLY A 316 12.57 3.02 -2.19
C GLY A 316 11.97 1.67 -1.79
N HIS A 317 10.97 1.16 -2.54
CA HIS A 317 10.32 -0.12 -2.30
C HIS A 317 10.97 -1.29 -3.05
N LEU A 318 11.82 -0.99 -4.04
CA LEU A 318 12.41 -1.98 -4.96
C LEU A 318 13.17 -3.09 -4.22
N ASN A 319 14.06 -2.75 -3.28
CA ASN A 319 14.85 -3.74 -2.54
C ASN A 319 13.96 -4.68 -1.70
N GLY A 320 12.99 -4.12 -0.98
CA GLY A 320 12.08 -4.90 -0.13
C GLY A 320 11.09 -5.76 -0.93
N VAL A 321 10.59 -5.26 -2.07
CA VAL A 321 9.71 -6.01 -2.97
C VAL A 321 10.46 -7.18 -3.59
N ILE A 322 11.69 -6.95 -4.08
CA ILE A 322 12.54 -8.01 -4.64
C ILE A 322 12.82 -9.08 -3.58
N TYR A 323 13.22 -8.68 -2.38
CA TYR A 323 13.43 -9.60 -1.26
C TYR A 323 12.18 -10.43 -0.96
N ALA A 324 11.01 -9.80 -0.91
CA ALA A 324 9.75 -10.47 -0.63
C ALA A 324 9.29 -11.41 -1.76
N LEU A 325 9.70 -11.19 -3.01
CA LEU A 325 9.40 -12.09 -4.13
C LEU A 325 10.21 -13.39 -4.05
N ILE A 326 11.51 -13.27 -3.73
CA ILE A 326 12.46 -14.40 -3.68
C ILE A 326 12.40 -15.16 -2.35
N SER A 327 12.15 -14.47 -1.24
CA SER A 327 12.19 -15.04 0.12
C SER A 327 10.80 -15.40 0.67
N ASP A 328 9.75 -15.36 -0.16
CA ASP A 328 8.38 -15.72 0.27
C ASP A 328 8.33 -17.17 0.76
N LEU A 329 8.03 -17.37 2.05
CA LEU A 329 7.92 -18.70 2.65
C LEU A 329 6.55 -19.37 2.36
N GLY A 330 5.60 -18.63 1.76
CA GLY A 330 4.29 -19.15 1.38
C GLY A 330 3.32 -19.41 2.55
N ASP A 331 3.65 -19.01 3.77
CA ASP A 331 2.83 -19.21 4.96
C ASP A 331 1.81 -18.07 5.18
N LEU A 332 2.11 -16.87 4.67
CA LEU A 332 1.33 -15.67 4.93
C LEU A 332 0.27 -15.38 3.85
N ARG A 333 -0.81 -14.70 4.23
CA ARG A 333 -1.93 -14.31 3.35
C ARG A 333 -2.07 -12.80 3.26
N PHE A 334 -2.68 -12.29 2.18
CA PHE A 334 -3.05 -10.88 2.06
C PHE A 334 -3.84 -10.35 3.26
N ARG A 335 -4.72 -11.18 3.86
CA ARG A 335 -5.50 -10.81 5.04
C ARG A 335 -4.62 -10.53 6.27
N ASP A 336 -3.44 -11.12 6.36
CA ASP A 336 -2.55 -10.90 7.50
C ASP A 336 -1.86 -9.53 7.41
N LEU A 337 -1.74 -8.95 6.21
CA LEU A 337 -1.25 -7.57 5.98
C LEU A 337 -2.35 -6.50 6.04
N VAL A 338 -3.59 -6.89 5.77
CA VAL A 338 -4.76 -6.00 5.70
C VAL A 338 -5.54 -5.98 7.02
N GLY A 339 -5.40 -7.02 7.85
CA GLY A 339 -6.22 -7.24 9.03
C GLY A 339 -7.53 -7.95 8.71
N ASP A 340 -8.20 -8.45 9.75
CA ASP A 340 -9.54 -9.00 9.61
C ASP A 340 -10.55 -7.84 9.45
N ARG A 341 -11.53 -8.00 8.55
CA ARG A 341 -12.67 -7.06 8.49
C ARG A 341 -13.34 -7.08 9.86
N PRO A 342 -13.75 -5.93 10.41
CA PRO A 342 -14.42 -5.91 11.72
C PRO A 342 -15.60 -6.88 11.68
N SER A 343 -15.53 -7.94 12.48
CA SER A 343 -16.66 -8.83 12.68
C SER A 343 -17.73 -8.05 13.40
N THR A 344 -18.93 -7.96 12.83
CA THR A 344 -20.14 -7.31 13.37
C THR A 344 -20.69 -7.98 14.65
N GLY A 345 -19.85 -8.60 15.48
CA GLY A 345 -20.25 -9.41 16.63
C GLY A 345 -19.47 -9.16 17.93
N GLY A 346 -18.67 -8.09 18.02
CA GLY A 346 -17.94 -7.71 19.24
C GLY A 346 -18.50 -6.42 19.85
N SER A 347 -18.70 -6.42 21.18
CA SER A 347 -19.38 -5.38 21.98
C SER A 347 -19.09 -3.94 21.54
N TRP A 348 -19.99 -3.41 20.71
CA TRP A 348 -20.07 -2.02 20.28
C TRP A 348 -20.01 -1.06 21.49
N VAL A 349 -20.57 -1.47 22.61
CA VAL A 349 -20.63 -0.69 23.86
C VAL A 349 -19.23 -0.45 24.45
N ASP A 350 -18.36 -1.46 24.51
CA ASP A 350 -16.99 -1.30 25.03
C ASP A 350 -16.15 -0.39 24.11
N THR A 351 -16.41 -0.44 22.81
CA THR A 351 -15.76 0.45 21.83
C THR A 351 -16.24 1.89 21.97
N ILE A 352 -17.54 2.12 22.18
CA ILE A 352 -18.07 3.47 22.47
C ILE A 352 -17.48 4.03 23.75
N VAL A 353 -17.50 3.26 24.84
CA VAL A 353 -17.07 3.76 26.15
C VAL A 353 -15.58 4.11 26.12
N LYS A 354 -14.73 3.25 25.53
CA LYS A 354 -13.31 3.54 25.37
C LYS A 354 -13.05 4.76 24.49
N ASN A 355 -13.81 4.93 23.41
CA ASN A 355 -13.70 6.11 22.55
C ASN A 355 -14.17 7.38 23.28
N LEU A 356 -15.29 7.34 24.00
CA LEU A 356 -15.83 8.48 24.73
C LEU A 356 -14.86 8.97 25.81
N VAL A 357 -14.26 8.06 26.58
CA VAL A 357 -13.26 8.40 27.60
C VAL A 357 -12.02 9.04 26.97
N ARG A 358 -11.51 8.43 25.88
CA ARG A 358 -10.37 8.98 25.14
C ARG A 358 -10.68 10.38 24.58
N ASP A 359 -11.83 10.54 23.96
CA ASP A 359 -12.21 11.77 23.28
C ASP A 359 -12.49 12.90 24.29
N THR A 360 -12.98 12.56 25.48
CA THR A 360 -13.11 13.49 26.61
C THR A 360 -11.74 13.98 27.10
N ILE A 361 -10.77 13.07 27.24
CA ILE A 361 -9.39 13.43 27.64
C ILE A 361 -8.75 14.34 26.59
N ILE A 362 -8.90 14.01 25.29
CA ILE A 362 -8.39 14.84 24.20
C ILE A 362 -9.05 16.22 24.22
N GLY A 363 -10.37 16.29 24.41
CA GLY A 363 -11.10 17.55 24.52
C GLY A 363 -10.60 18.44 25.66
N VAL A 364 -10.36 17.86 26.84
CA VAL A 364 -9.81 18.59 28.00
C VAL A 364 -8.39 19.10 27.71
N VAL A 365 -7.54 18.31 27.06
CA VAL A 365 -6.17 18.74 26.70
C VAL A 365 -6.19 19.86 25.66
N ILE A 366 -7.03 19.77 24.63
CA ILE A 366 -7.18 20.81 23.60
C ILE A 366 -7.71 22.10 24.24
N TRP A 367 -8.70 22.00 25.13
CA TRP A 367 -9.25 23.14 25.85
C TRP A 367 -8.20 23.82 26.75
N ALA A 368 -7.43 23.04 27.52
CA ALA A 368 -6.36 23.57 28.36
C ALA A 368 -5.23 24.24 27.55
N LEU A 369 -4.90 23.70 26.37
CA LEU A 369 -3.94 24.32 25.45
C LEU A 369 -4.48 25.61 24.83
N TYR A 370 -5.77 25.65 24.49
CA TYR A 370 -6.44 26.85 23.98
C TYR A 370 -6.46 27.97 25.01
N GLU A 371 -6.80 27.66 26.27
CA GLU A 371 -6.84 28.64 27.36
C GLU A 371 -5.44 29.24 27.62
N LYS A 372 -4.38 28.43 27.48
CA LYS A 372 -2.98 28.86 27.63
C LYS A 372 -2.41 29.63 26.43
N LEU A 373 -3.09 29.62 25.30
CA LEU A 373 -2.74 30.40 24.10
C LEU A 373 -3.50 31.73 24.03
N MET A 374 -4.64 31.82 24.73
CA MET A 374 -5.51 33.00 24.78
C MET A 374 -5.29 33.89 26.01
N ASN A 375 -4.58 33.38 27.03
CA ASN A 375 -3.93 34.13 28.10
C ASN A 375 -2.44 34.28 27.78
#